data_AF-A0A6C0J739-F1
#
_entry.id   AF-A0A6C0J739-F1
#
_cell.length_a   1.000
_cell.length_b   1.000
_cell.length_c   1.000
_cell.angle_alpha   90.00
_cell.angle_beta   90.00
_cell.angle_gamma   90.00
#
_symmetry.space_group_name_H-M   'P 1'
#
loop_
_entity.id
_entity.type
_entity.pdbx_description
1 polymer ?
#
loop_
_entity_poly.entity_id
_entity_poly.type
_entity_poly.pdbx_seq_one_letter_code
_entity_poly.pdbx_strand_id
1 'polypeptide(L)'
;MSRLEHYIKQSNYPYINKIRDMFLKKSDSLILLNYLKKGLIKGYVNTNDYIQHPYDKNCWIPLIYMFSLTNQYHEIVKLLLKRKAIPSLEPDVDIDCLKPILFNCHSLYLSHFINKGKCNLNYPNSVLLYNLKNVLRCAEWKRLQILDNLKFINGSKLIIDNDEDLVYFCILTLKNYLFYCYNERKNLEDKTTETNNTINKFVKTIDILHKWGHTFSSESFALCKEFYMYEFLSLNIFKDNHDDEKVVFHEDLLPLKVACFRPLLNDFRYAETCRILKMDIDERLNIRSSSIK
;
A
#
# COMPACT_ATOMS: atom_id res chain seq x y z
N MET A 1 21.59 13.43 -21.94
CA MET A 1 20.94 12.15 -22.31
C MET A 1 19.65 12.07 -21.52
N SER A 2 18.52 12.07 -22.21
CA SER A 2 17.19 12.00 -21.56
C SER A 2 16.99 10.63 -20.90
N ARG A 3 16.11 10.53 -19.89
CA ARG A 3 15.77 9.24 -19.27
C ARG A 3 15.25 8.24 -20.30
N LEU A 4 14.44 8.72 -21.25
CA LEU A 4 13.89 7.93 -22.34
C LEU A 4 15.01 7.35 -23.24
N GLU A 5 16.05 8.13 -23.56
CA GLU A 5 17.23 7.64 -24.30
C GLU A 5 18.02 6.58 -23.54
N HIS A 6 18.08 6.67 -22.20
CA HIS A 6 18.76 5.67 -21.37
C HIS A 6 17.95 4.36 -21.30
N TYR A 7 16.62 4.45 -21.18
CA TYR A 7 15.72 3.29 -21.11
C TYR A 7 15.55 2.58 -22.47
N ILE A 8 15.42 3.34 -23.57
CA ILE A 8 15.42 2.79 -24.94
C ILE A 8 16.76 2.08 -25.25
N LYS A 9 17.88 2.58 -24.71
CA LYS A 9 19.15 1.86 -24.77
C LYS A 9 19.13 0.59 -23.91
N GLN A 10 18.43 0.60 -22.77
CA GLN A 10 18.28 -0.55 -21.88
C GLN A 10 17.43 -1.70 -22.44
N SER A 11 16.32 -1.40 -23.10
CA SER A 11 15.47 -2.38 -23.79
C SER A 11 16.20 -3.11 -24.93
N ASN A 12 17.31 -2.55 -25.41
CA ASN A 12 18.16 -3.13 -26.46
C ASN A 12 19.30 -4.01 -25.93
N TYR A 13 19.37 -4.32 -24.63
CA TYR A 13 20.41 -5.19 -24.07
C TYR A 13 19.97 -6.67 -24.01
N PRO A 14 20.49 -7.55 -24.88
CA PRO A 14 20.06 -8.95 -24.95
C PRO A 14 20.30 -9.71 -23.64
N TYR A 15 21.35 -9.33 -22.89
CA TYR A 15 21.69 -9.98 -21.62
C TYR A 15 20.73 -9.62 -20.49
N ILE A 16 20.35 -8.35 -20.34
CA ILE A 16 19.35 -7.92 -19.34
C ILE A 16 17.98 -8.48 -19.70
N ASN A 17 17.61 -8.44 -20.99
CA ASN A 17 16.37 -9.05 -21.48
C ASN A 17 16.31 -10.55 -21.17
N LYS A 18 17.41 -11.29 -21.39
CA LYS A 18 17.46 -12.71 -21.04
C LYS A 18 17.32 -12.96 -19.54
N ILE A 19 17.92 -12.14 -18.68
CA ILE A 19 17.73 -12.24 -17.22
C ILE A 19 16.27 -11.94 -16.84
N ARG A 20 15.68 -10.90 -17.43
CA ARG A 20 14.26 -10.55 -17.26
C ARG A 20 13.36 -11.72 -17.67
N ASP A 21 13.59 -12.32 -18.83
CA ASP A 21 12.81 -13.46 -19.32
C ASP A 21 12.95 -14.68 -18.40
N MET A 22 14.15 -14.93 -17.89
CA MET A 22 14.38 -15.98 -16.89
C MET A 22 13.63 -15.71 -15.59
N PHE A 23 13.62 -14.45 -15.11
CA PHE A 23 12.83 -14.04 -13.94
C PHE A 23 11.33 -14.19 -14.17
N LEU A 24 10.81 -13.74 -15.32
CA LEU A 24 9.40 -13.87 -15.69
C LEU A 24 8.96 -15.34 -15.79
N LYS A 25 9.86 -16.23 -16.21
CA LYS A 25 9.66 -17.69 -16.19
C LYS A 25 9.81 -18.31 -14.79
N LYS A 26 9.95 -17.50 -13.73
CA LYS A 26 10.15 -17.92 -12.33
C LYS A 26 11.32 -18.89 -12.18
N SER A 27 12.42 -18.64 -12.90
CA SER A 27 13.62 -19.47 -12.80
C SER A 27 14.17 -19.48 -11.37
N ASP A 28 14.82 -20.59 -11.01
CA ASP A 28 15.45 -20.73 -9.70
C ASP A 28 16.48 -19.61 -9.42
N SER A 29 16.49 -19.12 -8.18
CA SER A 29 17.33 -17.99 -7.75
C SER A 29 18.83 -18.27 -7.92
N LEU A 30 19.28 -19.52 -7.74
CA LEU A 30 20.68 -19.92 -7.90
C LEU A 30 21.08 -19.95 -9.38
N ILE A 31 20.18 -20.40 -10.27
CA ILE A 31 20.39 -20.38 -11.72
C ILE A 31 20.58 -18.93 -12.19
N LEU A 32 19.68 -18.04 -11.79
CA LEU A 32 19.75 -16.61 -12.09
C LEU A 32 21.02 -15.97 -11.53
N LEU A 33 21.38 -16.27 -10.27
CA LEU A 33 22.60 -15.77 -9.64
C LEU A 33 23.86 -16.22 -10.38
N ASN A 34 23.93 -17.50 -10.76
CA ASN A 34 25.06 -18.05 -11.51
C ASN A 34 25.16 -17.44 -12.90
N TYR A 35 24.02 -17.25 -13.57
CA TYR A 35 23.97 -16.58 -14.87
C TYR A 35 24.47 -15.14 -14.76
N LEU A 36 23.97 -14.38 -13.78
CA LEU A 36 24.39 -13.01 -13.49
C LEU A 36 25.89 -12.92 -13.18
N LYS A 37 26.41 -13.79 -12.32
CA LYS A 37 27.86 -13.86 -12.01
C LYS A 37 28.69 -14.12 -13.27
N LYS A 38 28.25 -15.02 -14.16
CA LYS A 38 28.96 -15.29 -15.43
C LYS A 38 29.02 -14.06 -16.33
N GLY A 39 27.93 -13.29 -16.47
CA GLY A 39 27.96 -12.06 -17.26
C GLY A 39 28.82 -10.96 -16.62
N LEU A 40 28.79 -10.85 -15.29
CA LEU A 40 29.61 -9.91 -14.53
C LEU A 40 31.12 -10.21 -14.59
N ILE A 41 31.51 -11.47 -14.70
CA ILE A 41 32.92 -11.90 -14.82
C ILE A 41 33.43 -11.67 -16.23
N LYS A 42 32.60 -11.96 -17.24
CA LYS A 42 33.08 -12.01 -18.60
C LYS A 42 33.13 -10.64 -19.30
N GLY A 43 32.64 -9.56 -18.68
CA GLY A 43 32.73 -8.21 -19.23
C GLY A 43 32.20 -8.07 -20.66
N TYR A 44 31.24 -8.90 -21.08
CA TYR A 44 30.86 -9.01 -22.48
C TYR A 44 30.19 -7.75 -23.00
N VAL A 45 30.42 -7.30 -24.25
CA VAL A 45 31.55 -7.33 -25.21
C VAL A 45 30.99 -6.54 -26.40
N ASN A 46 31.81 -5.62 -26.91
CA ASN A 46 31.84 -5.02 -28.25
C ASN A 46 30.64 -5.32 -29.18
N THR A 47 29.68 -4.40 -29.21
CA THR A 47 28.90 -4.09 -30.41
C THR A 47 29.13 -2.61 -30.69
N ASN A 48 29.40 -2.27 -31.94
CA ASN A 48 29.87 -0.95 -32.41
C ASN A 48 28.95 0.25 -32.11
N ASP A 49 27.91 0.08 -31.29
CA ASP A 49 27.06 1.16 -30.82
C ASP A 49 27.00 1.14 -29.28
N TYR A 50 27.78 2.03 -28.67
CA TYR A 50 27.78 2.41 -27.25
C TYR A 50 28.14 1.31 -26.23
N ILE A 51 29.43 1.22 -25.91
CA ILE A 51 29.95 0.51 -24.74
C ILE A 51 29.60 1.30 -23.47
N GLN A 52 28.63 0.82 -22.68
CA GLN A 52 28.60 1.13 -21.26
C GLN A 52 29.18 -0.04 -20.48
N HIS A 53 30.23 0.25 -19.71
CA HIS A 53 30.93 -0.72 -18.87
C HIS A 53 29.93 -1.36 -17.88
N PRO A 54 30.00 -2.66 -17.54
CA PRO A 54 29.20 -3.29 -16.47
C PRO A 54 29.37 -2.65 -15.07
N TYR A 55 30.18 -1.61 -14.96
CA TYR A 55 30.34 -0.78 -13.77
C TYR A 55 29.51 0.51 -13.81
N ASP A 56 28.76 0.78 -14.88
CA ASP A 56 27.76 1.85 -14.86
C ASP A 56 26.65 1.45 -13.88
N LYS A 57 26.57 2.19 -12.78
CA LYS A 57 25.58 2.04 -11.73
C LYS A 57 24.13 2.05 -12.24
N ASN A 58 23.87 2.67 -13.39
CA ASN A 58 22.54 2.81 -13.94
C ASN A 58 22.07 1.59 -14.74
N CYS A 59 22.96 0.76 -15.30
CA CYS A 59 22.57 -0.42 -16.09
C CYS A 59 21.88 -1.49 -15.24
N TRP A 60 22.06 -1.43 -13.91
CA TRP A 60 21.49 -2.37 -12.96
C TRP A 60 20.12 -1.96 -12.42
N ILE A 61 19.62 -0.76 -12.76
CA ILE A 61 18.34 -0.22 -12.25
C ILE A 61 17.17 -1.17 -12.52
N PRO A 62 16.96 -1.71 -13.74
CA PRO A 62 15.86 -2.63 -14.00
C PRO A 62 15.95 -3.91 -13.16
N LEU A 63 17.16 -4.49 -13.08
CA LEU A 63 17.39 -5.74 -12.37
C LEU A 63 17.20 -5.57 -10.85
N ILE A 64 17.77 -4.52 -10.26
CA ILE A 64 17.58 -4.28 -8.82
C ILE A 64 16.12 -3.98 -8.50
N TYR A 65 15.40 -3.25 -9.36
CA TYR A 65 13.97 -3.02 -9.19
C TYR A 65 13.21 -4.34 -9.15
N MET A 66 13.28 -5.15 -10.21
CA MET A 66 12.55 -6.42 -10.32
C MET A 66 12.88 -7.39 -9.19
N PHE A 67 14.17 -7.63 -8.91
CA PHE A 67 14.59 -8.59 -7.90
C PHE A 67 14.28 -8.12 -6.47
N SER A 68 14.11 -6.80 -6.26
CA SER A 68 13.72 -6.26 -4.96
C SER A 68 12.24 -6.37 -4.64
N LEU A 69 11.38 -6.71 -5.61
CA LEU A 69 9.94 -6.87 -5.37
C LEU A 69 9.62 -8.10 -4.52
N THR A 70 10.56 -9.03 -4.37
CA THR A 70 10.40 -10.27 -3.59
C THR A 70 11.67 -10.62 -2.80
N ASN A 71 11.53 -11.32 -1.68
CA ASN A 71 12.67 -11.81 -0.89
C ASN A 71 13.40 -13.01 -1.53
N GLN A 72 12.80 -13.67 -2.54
CA GLN A 72 13.35 -14.87 -3.18
C GLN A 72 14.75 -14.66 -3.78
N TYR A 73 15.04 -13.45 -4.26
CA TYR A 73 16.28 -13.13 -4.97
C TYR A 73 17.27 -12.33 -4.11
N HIS A 74 17.23 -12.53 -2.80
CA HIS A 74 18.03 -11.76 -1.83
C HIS A 74 19.53 -11.70 -2.14
N GLU A 75 20.14 -12.83 -2.50
CA GLU A 75 21.57 -12.88 -2.84
C GLU A 75 21.89 -12.15 -4.15
N ILE A 76 20.94 -12.09 -5.09
CA ILE A 76 21.06 -11.28 -6.30
C ILE A 76 21.00 -9.80 -5.94
N VAL A 77 20.03 -9.38 -5.11
CA VAL A 77 19.92 -7.98 -4.68
C VAL A 77 21.18 -7.53 -3.93
N LYS A 78 21.72 -8.36 -3.02
CA LYS A 78 23.02 -8.09 -2.35
C LYS A 78 24.15 -7.89 -3.36
N LEU A 79 24.25 -8.77 -4.35
CA LEU A 79 25.28 -8.69 -5.40
C LEU A 79 25.16 -7.38 -6.19
N LEU A 80 23.95 -7.03 -6.64
CA LEU A 80 23.70 -5.78 -7.37
C LEU A 80 24.05 -4.54 -6.53
N LEU A 81 23.67 -4.53 -5.25
CA LEU A 81 24.03 -3.45 -4.32
C LEU A 81 25.54 -3.34 -4.11
N LYS A 82 26.28 -4.47 -4.03
CA LYS A 82 27.76 -4.49 -3.95
C LYS A 82 28.39 -3.90 -5.21
N ARG A 83 27.73 -4.04 -6.36
CA ARG A 83 28.12 -3.43 -7.64
C ARG A 83 27.62 -1.99 -7.84
N LYS A 84 27.22 -1.32 -6.76
CA LYS A 84 26.76 0.09 -6.77
C LYS A 84 25.48 0.32 -7.60
N ALA A 85 24.66 -0.69 -7.85
CA ALA A 85 23.32 -0.49 -8.43
C ALA A 85 22.54 0.54 -7.60
N ILE A 86 21.87 1.46 -8.31
CA ILE A 86 21.02 2.49 -7.70
C ILE A 86 19.56 1.98 -7.72
N PRO A 87 18.96 1.68 -6.57
CA PRO A 87 17.53 1.47 -6.48
C PRO A 87 16.83 2.83 -6.66
N SER A 88 15.97 2.98 -7.66
CA SER A 88 15.30 4.26 -7.93
C SER A 88 13.82 4.10 -8.29
N LEU A 89 13.52 4.04 -9.58
CA LEU A 89 12.18 4.00 -10.16
C LEU A 89 12.02 2.73 -10.97
N GLU A 90 10.77 2.33 -11.18
CA GLU A 90 10.44 1.30 -12.18
C GLU A 90 10.99 1.72 -13.55
N PRO A 91 11.64 0.80 -14.28
CA PRO A 91 12.05 1.07 -15.66
C PRO A 91 10.84 1.18 -16.58
N ASP A 92 10.98 1.93 -17.68
CA ASP A 92 10.04 1.96 -18.80
C ASP A 92 8.59 2.39 -18.46
N VAL A 93 8.40 3.20 -17.41
CA VAL A 93 7.10 3.83 -17.09
C VAL A 93 7.02 5.27 -17.58
N ASP A 94 5.82 5.65 -18.01
CA ASP A 94 5.48 7.04 -18.31
C ASP A 94 5.76 7.97 -17.12
N ILE A 95 6.04 9.24 -17.42
CA ILE A 95 6.42 10.23 -16.42
C ILE A 95 5.33 10.47 -15.37
N ASP A 96 4.08 10.22 -15.73
CA ASP A 96 2.91 10.37 -14.85
C ASP A 96 2.65 9.11 -14.02
N CYS A 97 3.29 7.99 -14.37
CA CYS A 97 3.14 6.69 -13.73
C CYS A 97 4.41 6.24 -13.02
N LEU A 98 5.28 7.18 -12.63
CA LEU A 98 6.52 6.88 -11.94
C LEU A 98 6.24 6.11 -10.64
N LYS A 99 6.92 4.98 -10.48
CA LYS A 99 6.80 4.11 -9.31
C LYS A 99 8.14 4.05 -8.58
N PRO A 100 8.33 4.86 -7.52
CA PRO A 100 9.52 4.75 -6.70
C PRO A 100 9.60 3.38 -6.03
N ILE A 101 10.80 2.82 -6.05
CA ILE A 101 11.10 1.51 -5.49
C ILE A 101 10.77 1.42 -4.00
N LEU A 102 10.82 2.53 -3.26
CA LEU A 102 10.50 2.57 -1.83
C LEU A 102 9.03 2.24 -1.54
N PHE A 103 8.13 2.51 -2.48
CA PHE A 103 6.72 2.14 -2.36
C PHE A 103 6.45 0.67 -2.73
N ASN A 104 7.31 0.05 -3.55
CA ASN A 104 7.02 -1.23 -4.19
C ASN A 104 7.95 -2.38 -3.78
N CYS A 105 9.16 -2.09 -3.29
CA CYS A 105 10.11 -3.13 -2.92
C CYS A 105 9.62 -3.94 -1.72
N HIS A 106 10.06 -5.19 -1.63
CA HIS A 106 9.83 -6.03 -0.47
C HIS A 106 10.38 -5.35 0.81
N SER A 107 9.64 -5.44 1.92
CA SER A 107 9.92 -4.69 3.16
C SER A 107 11.34 -4.91 3.72
N LEU A 108 11.92 -6.08 3.47
CA LEU A 108 13.30 -6.41 3.85
C LEU A 108 14.34 -5.47 3.22
N TYR A 109 14.10 -4.96 2.01
CA TYR A 109 15.05 -4.09 1.32
C TYR A 109 14.79 -2.60 1.56
N LEU A 110 13.61 -2.24 2.08
CA LEU A 110 13.20 -0.85 2.26
C LEU A 110 14.20 -0.09 3.14
N SER A 111 14.53 -0.65 4.31
CA SER A 111 15.54 -0.09 5.21
C SER A 111 16.94 -0.09 4.61
N HIS A 112 17.30 -1.14 3.84
CA HIS A 112 18.60 -1.27 3.20
C HIS A 112 18.85 -0.20 2.13
N PHE A 113 17.85 0.08 1.30
CA PHE A 113 17.96 1.05 0.21
C PHE A 113 18.07 2.47 0.76
N ILE A 114 17.33 2.75 1.84
CA ILE A 114 17.35 4.06 2.49
C ILE A 114 18.67 4.29 3.25
N ASN A 115 19.09 3.34 4.10
CA ASN A 115 20.30 3.49 4.92
C ASN A 115 21.59 3.63 4.09
N LYS A 116 21.61 3.11 2.86
CA LYS A 116 22.77 3.25 1.96
C LYS A 116 22.75 4.54 1.16
N GLY A 117 21.74 5.41 1.33
CA GLY A 117 21.61 6.70 0.64
C GLY A 117 21.53 6.56 -0.88
N LYS A 118 21.09 5.40 -1.37
CA LYS A 118 21.15 5.09 -2.81
C LYS A 118 19.85 5.36 -3.55
N CYS A 119 18.76 5.66 -2.84
CA CYS A 119 17.51 6.07 -3.46
C CYS A 119 17.47 7.58 -3.65
N ASN A 120 17.06 8.03 -4.83
CA ASN A 120 16.56 9.40 -4.97
C ASN A 120 15.31 9.53 -4.09
N LEU A 121 15.27 10.56 -3.25
CA LEU A 121 14.12 10.84 -2.39
C LEU A 121 13.26 12.01 -2.88
N ASN A 122 13.74 12.72 -3.91
CA ASN A 122 13.08 13.91 -4.43
C ASN A 122 12.22 13.51 -5.62
N TYR A 123 10.92 13.30 -5.36
CA TYR A 123 9.90 13.04 -6.36
C TYR A 123 8.84 14.16 -6.35
N PRO A 124 8.21 14.45 -7.50
CA PRO A 124 7.05 15.34 -7.54
C PRO A 124 5.93 14.86 -6.62
N ASN A 125 5.17 15.78 -6.04
CA ASN A 125 4.07 15.44 -5.11
C ASN A 125 3.01 14.54 -5.75
N SER A 126 2.66 14.76 -7.01
CA SER A 126 1.71 13.93 -7.76
C SER A 126 2.15 12.46 -7.81
N VAL A 127 3.44 12.22 -8.02
CA VAL A 127 4.05 10.87 -8.02
C VAL A 127 4.01 10.26 -6.63
N LEU A 128 4.37 11.03 -5.59
CA LEU A 128 4.30 10.56 -4.20
C LEU A 128 2.87 10.20 -3.80
N LEU A 129 1.90 11.06 -4.13
CA LEU A 129 0.49 10.88 -3.82
C LEU A 129 -0.11 9.67 -4.52
N TYR A 130 0.16 9.48 -5.82
CA TYR A 130 -0.29 8.31 -6.57
C TYR A 130 0.20 7.00 -5.93
N ASN A 131 1.49 6.92 -5.60
CA ASN A 131 2.06 5.73 -4.99
C ASN A 131 1.60 5.53 -3.54
N LEU A 132 1.43 6.62 -2.78
CA LEU A 132 0.86 6.58 -1.44
C LEU A 132 -0.55 6.01 -1.48
N LYS A 133 -1.42 6.46 -2.40
CA LYS A 133 -2.77 5.90 -2.57
C LYS A 133 -2.74 4.40 -2.83
N ASN A 134 -1.77 3.88 -3.57
CA ASN A 134 -1.63 2.43 -3.76
C ASN A 134 -1.29 1.70 -2.45
N VAL A 135 -0.40 2.26 -1.62
CA VAL A 135 -0.08 1.72 -0.29
C VAL A 135 -1.29 1.80 0.65
N LEU A 136 -2.05 2.89 0.59
CA LEU A 136 -3.27 3.10 1.38
C LEU A 136 -4.39 2.13 0.97
N ARG A 137 -4.55 1.85 -0.33
CA ARG A 137 -5.54 0.87 -0.83
C ARG A 137 -5.34 -0.51 -0.22
N CYS A 138 -4.09 -0.89 -0.02
CA CYS A 138 -3.70 -2.19 0.54
C CYS A 138 -3.55 -2.16 2.08
N ALA A 139 -3.74 -1.00 2.72
CA ALA A 139 -3.50 -0.78 4.14
C ALA A 139 -2.14 -1.33 4.64
N GLU A 140 -1.07 -1.08 3.87
CA GLU A 140 0.29 -1.50 4.21
C GLU A 140 0.92 -0.60 5.30
N TRP A 141 0.29 -0.54 6.48
CA TRP A 141 0.69 0.34 7.60
C TRP A 141 2.16 0.16 8.02
N LYS A 142 2.71 -1.06 7.95
CA LYS A 142 4.14 -1.30 8.26
C LYS A 142 5.06 -0.56 7.29
N ARG A 143 4.69 -0.49 6.00
CA ARG A 143 5.44 0.27 5.00
C ARG A 143 5.37 1.76 5.33
N LEU A 144 4.17 2.27 5.59
CA LEU A 144 3.97 3.68 5.97
C LEU A 144 4.80 4.04 7.20
N GLN A 145 4.81 3.20 8.23
CA GLN A 145 5.61 3.41 9.43
C GLN A 145 7.12 3.44 9.14
N ILE A 146 7.61 2.58 8.25
CA ILE A 146 9.03 2.61 7.85
C ILE A 146 9.33 3.90 7.07
N LEU A 147 8.46 4.30 6.13
CA LEU A 147 8.63 5.55 5.38
C LEU A 147 8.59 6.78 6.29
N ASP A 148 7.72 6.77 7.30
CA ASP A 148 7.58 7.79 8.34
C ASP A 148 8.84 7.91 9.21
N ASN A 149 9.28 6.79 9.81
CA ASN A 149 10.50 6.73 10.63
C ASN A 149 11.73 7.22 9.87
N LEU A 150 11.75 6.99 8.56
CA LEU A 150 12.83 7.38 7.68
C LEU A 150 12.70 8.80 7.15
N LYS A 151 11.69 9.55 7.60
CA LYS A 151 11.47 10.94 7.19
C LYS A 151 11.39 11.08 5.66
N PHE A 152 10.99 10.00 4.98
CA PHE A 152 10.86 9.99 3.53
C PHE A 152 9.69 10.86 3.09
N ILE A 153 8.65 10.84 3.91
CA ILE A 153 7.50 11.74 3.84
C ILE A 153 7.78 12.88 4.85
N ASN A 154 8.98 13.48 4.78
CA ASN A 154 9.31 14.68 5.56
C ASN A 154 8.47 15.82 5.00
N GLY A 155 7.39 16.18 5.67
CA GLY A 155 6.49 17.23 5.19
C GLY A 155 5.34 16.68 4.38
N SER A 156 4.55 15.80 5.00
CA SER A 156 3.13 15.63 4.69
C SER A 156 2.38 16.95 4.53
N LYS A 157 2.92 18.10 4.96
CA LYS A 157 2.44 19.44 4.59
C LYS A 157 2.01 19.51 3.12
N LEU A 158 2.85 19.11 2.16
CA LEU A 158 2.50 19.16 0.73
C LEU A 158 1.46 18.12 0.26
N ILE A 159 1.23 17.04 1.03
CA ILE A 159 0.18 16.04 0.76
C ILE A 159 -1.14 16.46 1.42
N ILE A 160 -1.06 17.10 2.59
CA ILE A 160 -2.17 17.66 3.36
C ILE A 160 -2.70 18.92 2.66
N ASP A 161 -1.81 19.76 2.12
CA ASP A 161 -2.14 20.99 1.40
C ASP A 161 -2.83 20.73 0.04
N ASN A 162 -2.90 19.47 -0.43
CA ASN A 162 -3.65 19.10 -1.64
C ASN A 162 -5.17 18.95 -1.41
N ASP A 163 -5.68 19.26 -0.21
CA ASP A 163 -7.10 19.15 0.18
C ASP A 163 -7.73 17.76 -0.05
N GLU A 164 -6.90 16.72 -0.23
CA GLU A 164 -7.41 15.37 -0.39
C GLU A 164 -7.67 14.70 0.96
N ASP A 165 -8.92 14.28 1.15
CA ASP A 165 -9.30 13.49 2.31
C ASP A 165 -8.85 12.03 2.16
N LEU A 166 -7.58 11.79 2.49
CA LEU A 166 -6.99 10.45 2.50
C LEU A 166 -7.60 9.53 3.57
N VAL A 167 -8.18 10.10 4.64
CA VAL A 167 -8.85 9.33 5.68
C VAL A 167 -10.16 8.77 5.12
N TYR A 168 -10.98 9.61 4.47
CA TYR A 168 -12.18 9.17 3.75
C TYR A 168 -11.84 8.11 2.70
N PHE A 169 -10.78 8.35 1.92
CA PHE A 169 -10.31 7.39 0.93
C PHE A 169 -10.01 6.01 1.55
N CYS A 170 -9.34 5.97 2.71
CA CYS A 170 -9.05 4.73 3.43
C CYS A 170 -10.34 4.04 3.91
N ILE A 171 -11.26 4.77 4.53
CA ILE A 171 -12.53 4.21 5.04
C ILE A 171 -13.37 3.66 3.88
N LEU A 172 -13.48 4.42 2.79
CA LEU A 172 -14.19 3.99 1.58
C LEU A 172 -13.55 2.76 0.94
N THR A 173 -12.22 2.70 0.90
CA THR A 173 -11.51 1.53 0.36
C THR A 173 -11.74 0.29 1.21
N LEU A 174 -11.69 0.40 2.53
CA LEU A 174 -12.04 -0.68 3.44
C LEU A 174 -13.46 -1.20 3.18
N LYS A 175 -14.44 -0.28 3.10
CA LYS A 175 -15.84 -0.62 2.82
C LYS A 175 -15.96 -1.45 1.53
N ASN A 176 -15.35 -0.96 0.45
CA ASN A 176 -15.41 -1.61 -0.85
C ASN A 176 -14.67 -2.96 -0.87
N TYR A 177 -13.54 -3.07 -0.15
CA TYR A 177 -12.81 -4.33 -0.04
C TYR A 177 -13.60 -5.39 0.73
N LEU A 178 -14.22 -5.02 1.86
CA LEU A 178 -15.08 -5.93 2.61
C LEU A 178 -16.29 -6.35 1.78
N PHE A 179 -16.93 -5.43 1.05
CA PHE A 179 -17.99 -5.77 0.11
C PHE A 179 -17.52 -6.81 -0.94
N TYR A 180 -16.37 -6.58 -1.58
CA TYR A 180 -15.80 -7.50 -2.55
C TYR A 180 -15.51 -8.89 -1.95
N CYS A 181 -14.87 -8.94 -0.78
CA CYS A 181 -14.52 -10.20 -0.12
C CYS A 181 -15.76 -11.05 0.19
N TYR A 182 -16.87 -10.42 0.54
CA TYR A 182 -18.07 -11.12 0.97
C TYR A 182 -18.98 -11.55 -0.19
N ASN A 183 -18.87 -10.87 -1.33
CA ASN A 183 -19.70 -11.16 -2.50
C ASN A 183 -19.00 -11.99 -3.58
N GLU A 184 -17.70 -11.76 -3.80
CA GLU A 184 -16.96 -12.36 -4.92
C GLU A 184 -16.02 -13.50 -4.47
N ARG A 185 -15.48 -13.45 -3.24
CA ARG A 185 -14.61 -14.51 -2.69
C ARG A 185 -15.44 -15.59 -1.98
N LYS A 186 -15.86 -16.61 -2.74
CA LYS A 186 -16.66 -17.75 -2.24
C LYS A 186 -15.98 -18.61 -1.16
N ASN A 187 -14.66 -18.53 -0.98
CA ASN A 187 -13.86 -19.47 -0.17
C ASN A 187 -13.19 -18.84 1.07
N LEU A 188 -13.82 -17.88 1.74
CA LEU A 188 -13.35 -17.43 3.06
C LEU A 188 -13.96 -18.30 4.15
N GLU A 189 -13.15 -19.21 4.72
CA GLU A 189 -13.56 -20.13 5.80
C GLU A 189 -13.87 -19.40 7.10
N ASP A 190 -13.06 -18.37 7.47
CA ASP A 190 -13.29 -17.53 8.65
C ASP A 190 -13.43 -16.05 8.27
N LYS A 191 -14.68 -15.68 7.99
CA LYS A 191 -15.10 -14.32 7.61
C LYS A 191 -14.88 -13.31 8.76
N THR A 192 -15.22 -13.67 9.99
CA THR A 192 -15.15 -12.75 11.15
C THR A 192 -13.71 -12.34 11.45
N THR A 193 -12.80 -13.31 11.52
CA THR A 193 -11.37 -13.03 11.77
C THR A 193 -10.77 -12.20 10.65
N GLU A 194 -11.10 -12.48 9.39
CA GLU A 194 -10.60 -11.69 8.25
C GLU A 194 -11.12 -10.25 8.26
N THR A 195 -12.39 -10.02 8.62
CA THR A 195 -12.92 -8.66 8.81
C THR A 195 -12.16 -7.92 9.90
N ASN A 196 -12.01 -8.52 11.08
CA ASN A 196 -11.30 -7.89 12.20
C ASN A 196 -9.84 -7.58 11.85
N ASN A 197 -9.15 -8.51 11.19
CA ASN A 197 -7.78 -8.32 10.72
C ASN A 197 -7.69 -7.20 9.68
N THR A 198 -8.65 -7.11 8.76
CA THR A 198 -8.70 -6.07 7.74
C THR A 198 -8.95 -4.71 8.37
N ILE A 199 -9.98 -4.57 9.22
CA ILE A 199 -10.27 -3.32 9.94
C ILE A 199 -9.03 -2.87 10.73
N ASN A 200 -8.38 -3.77 11.47
CA ASN A 200 -7.18 -3.45 12.24
C ASN A 200 -6.01 -2.93 11.38
N LYS A 201 -5.84 -3.41 10.14
CA LYS A 201 -4.82 -2.86 9.22
C LYS A 201 -5.15 -1.40 8.84
N PHE A 202 -6.42 -1.11 8.56
CA PHE A 202 -6.87 0.23 8.22
C PHE A 202 -6.84 1.18 9.42
N VAL A 203 -7.19 0.73 10.63
CA VAL A 203 -7.07 1.53 11.86
C VAL A 203 -5.64 1.99 12.06
N LYS A 204 -4.66 1.09 11.93
CA LYS A 204 -3.23 1.43 12.01
C LYS A 204 -2.77 2.37 10.89
N THR A 205 -3.33 2.22 9.70
CA THR A 205 -3.04 3.10 8.56
C THR A 205 -3.52 4.52 8.84
N ILE A 206 -4.75 4.67 9.32
CA ILE A 206 -5.35 5.97 9.62
C ILE A 206 -4.69 6.63 10.83
N ASP A 207 -4.29 5.87 11.86
CA ASP A 207 -3.49 6.40 12.98
C ASP A 207 -2.18 7.05 12.51
N ILE A 208 -1.52 6.47 11.49
CA ILE A 208 -0.32 7.07 10.86
C ILE A 208 -0.69 8.34 10.10
N LEU A 209 -1.75 8.33 9.29
CA LEU A 209 -2.22 9.53 8.58
C LEU A 209 -2.56 10.67 9.55
N HIS A 210 -3.16 10.35 10.68
CA HIS A 210 -3.47 11.33 11.71
C HIS A 210 -2.22 11.94 12.32
N LYS A 211 -1.21 11.11 12.64
CA LYS A 211 0.12 11.60 13.10
C LYS A 211 0.80 12.50 12.07
N TRP A 212 0.52 12.29 10.79
CA TRP A 212 1.00 13.16 9.73
C TRP A 212 0.27 14.50 9.65
N GLY A 213 -0.91 14.63 10.27
CA GLY A 213 -1.72 15.85 10.30
C GLY A 213 -3.03 15.75 9.51
N HIS A 214 -3.39 14.59 8.95
CA HIS A 214 -4.69 14.41 8.32
C HIS A 214 -5.80 14.35 9.38
N THR A 215 -6.89 15.07 9.13
CA THR A 215 -8.08 15.09 9.96
C THR A 215 -9.17 14.20 9.37
N PHE A 216 -10.13 13.81 10.19
CA PHE A 216 -11.37 13.22 9.71
C PHE A 216 -12.31 14.35 9.27
N SER A 217 -12.80 14.28 8.04
CA SER A 217 -13.88 15.15 7.59
C SER A 217 -15.25 14.70 8.14
N SER A 218 -16.25 15.56 7.98
CA SER A 218 -17.65 15.22 8.21
C SER A 218 -18.09 14.02 7.37
N GLU A 219 -17.61 13.91 6.12
CA GLU A 219 -17.90 12.79 5.23
C GLU A 219 -17.29 11.48 5.74
N SER A 220 -16.06 11.52 6.26
CA SER A 220 -15.42 10.39 6.91
C SER A 220 -16.20 9.92 8.13
N PHE A 221 -16.63 10.87 8.99
CA PHE A 221 -17.43 10.57 10.17
C PHE A 221 -18.79 9.97 9.83
N ALA A 222 -19.51 10.57 8.87
CA ALA A 222 -20.79 10.08 8.39
C ALA A 222 -20.67 8.64 7.87
N LEU A 223 -19.63 8.35 7.08
CA LEU A 223 -19.39 7.01 6.54
C LEU A 223 -19.07 5.98 7.64
N CYS A 224 -18.27 6.35 8.65
CA CYS A 224 -17.99 5.47 9.78
C CYS A 224 -19.27 5.14 10.56
N LYS A 225 -20.16 6.12 10.79
CA LYS A 225 -21.43 5.87 11.46
C LYS A 225 -22.39 5.02 10.64
N GLU A 226 -22.53 5.31 9.35
CA GLU A 226 -23.40 4.57 8.45
C GLU A 226 -23.10 3.07 8.47
N PHE A 227 -21.81 2.71 8.56
CA PHE A 227 -21.31 1.34 8.54
C PHE A 227 -20.82 0.82 9.89
N TYR A 228 -21.20 1.46 11.00
CA TYR A 228 -20.86 1.06 12.38
C TYR A 228 -19.37 0.75 12.59
N MET A 229 -18.50 1.58 12.02
CA MET A 229 -17.04 1.42 12.09
C MET A 229 -16.48 2.07 13.35
N TYR A 230 -16.94 1.59 14.50
CA TYR A 230 -16.63 2.13 15.81
C TYR A 230 -15.12 2.15 16.14
N GLU A 231 -14.32 1.28 15.54
CA GLU A 231 -12.87 1.24 15.77
C GLU A 231 -12.21 2.54 15.31
N PHE A 232 -12.68 3.14 14.21
CA PHE A 232 -12.20 4.45 13.79
C PHE A 232 -12.68 5.53 14.74
N LEU A 233 -13.98 5.55 15.06
CA LEU A 233 -14.59 6.52 15.98
C LEU A 233 -13.95 6.50 17.38
N SER A 234 -13.37 5.38 17.78
CA SER A 234 -12.66 5.23 19.06
C SER A 234 -11.27 5.89 19.11
N LEU A 235 -10.73 6.27 17.95
CA LEU A 235 -9.46 6.99 17.89
C LEU A 235 -9.63 8.36 18.57
N ASN A 236 -8.65 8.79 19.38
CA ASN A 236 -8.65 10.04 20.16
C ASN A 236 -8.70 11.35 19.32
N ILE A 237 -9.03 11.22 18.05
CA ILE A 237 -9.06 12.22 16.99
C ILE A 237 -10.44 12.90 16.93
N PHE A 238 -11.49 12.27 17.49
CA PHE A 238 -12.89 12.71 17.44
C PHE A 238 -13.30 13.69 18.56
N LYS A 239 -12.36 14.44 19.14
CA LYS A 239 -12.69 15.29 20.30
C LYS A 239 -13.52 16.53 19.97
N ASP A 240 -13.59 16.94 18.71
CA ASP A 240 -14.22 18.20 18.33
C ASP A 240 -15.50 17.97 17.49
N ASN A 241 -16.66 18.22 18.11
CA ASN A 241 -17.95 18.66 17.53
C ASN A 241 -18.67 17.80 16.47
N HIS A 242 -19.35 16.73 16.89
CA HIS A 242 -20.42 16.11 16.09
C HIS A 242 -21.63 15.65 16.93
N ASP A 243 -22.03 16.44 17.93
CA ASP A 243 -23.06 16.09 18.93
C ASP A 243 -24.48 15.90 18.36
N ASP A 244 -24.77 16.36 17.14
CA ASP A 244 -26.15 16.44 16.64
C ASP A 244 -26.59 15.30 15.69
N GLU A 245 -25.67 14.47 15.19
CA GLU A 245 -26.02 13.51 14.13
C GLU A 245 -26.22 12.07 14.66
N LYS A 246 -27.45 11.58 14.60
CA LYS A 246 -27.83 10.22 15.06
C LYS A 246 -27.24 9.08 14.21
N VAL A 247 -26.85 8.00 14.88
CA VAL A 247 -26.54 6.71 14.22
C VAL A 247 -27.84 6.09 13.75
N VAL A 248 -27.97 5.88 12.43
CA VAL A 248 -29.16 5.27 11.83
C VAL A 248 -29.14 3.76 12.10
N PHE A 249 -30.17 3.25 12.77
CA PHE A 249 -30.40 1.82 12.87
C PHE A 249 -31.04 1.32 11.58
N HIS A 250 -30.35 0.42 10.88
CA HIS A 250 -30.82 -0.14 9.61
C HIS A 250 -31.80 -1.31 9.81
N GLU A 251 -33.09 -1.03 9.94
CA GLU A 251 -34.13 -2.06 10.15
C GLU A 251 -34.42 -2.92 8.92
N ASP A 252 -34.56 -2.29 7.76
CA ASP A 252 -35.12 -2.86 6.53
C ASP A 252 -34.16 -2.75 5.34
N LEU A 253 -32.87 -2.94 5.59
CA LEU A 253 -31.95 -3.11 4.47
C LEU A 253 -32.35 -4.37 3.71
N LEU A 254 -32.54 -4.24 2.40
CA LEU A 254 -32.84 -5.36 1.51
C LEU A 254 -31.96 -6.56 1.88
N PRO A 255 -32.50 -7.78 2.00
CA PRO A 255 -31.73 -8.96 2.48
C PRO A 255 -30.39 -9.16 1.77
N LEU A 256 -30.32 -8.83 0.47
CA LEU A 256 -29.10 -8.79 -0.32
C LEU A 256 -28.08 -7.76 0.18
N LYS A 257 -28.49 -6.51 0.44
CA LYS A 257 -27.59 -5.46 0.98
C LYS A 257 -27.09 -5.81 2.38
N VAL A 258 -27.95 -6.39 3.24
CA VAL A 258 -27.55 -6.86 4.58
C VAL A 258 -26.53 -7.98 4.47
N ALA A 259 -26.75 -8.97 3.62
CA ALA A 259 -25.81 -10.08 3.44
C ALA A 259 -24.41 -9.58 2.99
N CYS A 260 -24.38 -8.58 2.10
CA CYS A 260 -23.13 -8.00 1.58
C CYS A 260 -22.32 -7.22 2.63
N PHE A 261 -23.01 -6.53 3.55
CA PHE A 261 -22.38 -5.65 4.55
C PHE A 261 -22.48 -6.16 5.98
N ARG A 262 -23.02 -7.37 6.21
CA ARG A 262 -23.18 -7.99 7.53
C ARG A 262 -21.96 -7.90 8.47
N PRO A 263 -20.70 -7.94 7.99
CA PRO A 263 -19.54 -7.79 8.86
C PRO A 263 -19.46 -6.41 9.53
N LEU A 264 -20.01 -5.40 8.87
CA LEU A 264 -20.06 -4.02 9.33
C LEU A 264 -21.42 -3.68 9.94
N LEU A 265 -22.51 -4.02 9.23
CA LEU A 265 -23.89 -3.76 9.61
C LEU A 265 -24.45 -4.93 10.43
N ASN A 266 -24.16 -4.93 11.73
CA ASN A 266 -24.77 -5.85 12.68
C ASN A 266 -25.00 -5.17 14.04
N ASP A 267 -25.88 -5.80 14.82
CA ASP A 267 -26.36 -5.37 16.13
C ASP A 267 -25.24 -5.05 17.11
N PHE A 268 -24.21 -5.90 17.19
CA PHE A 268 -23.07 -5.69 18.08
C PHE A 268 -22.32 -4.40 17.71
N ARG A 269 -21.98 -4.22 16.43
CA ARG A 269 -21.23 -3.05 15.97
C ARG A 269 -22.05 -1.76 16.08
N TYR A 270 -23.36 -1.83 15.86
CA TYR A 270 -24.27 -0.70 16.11
C TYR A 270 -24.22 -0.28 17.58
N ALA A 271 -24.41 -1.23 18.51
CA ALA A 271 -24.38 -0.95 19.94
C ALA A 271 -23.03 -0.34 20.38
N GLU A 272 -21.91 -0.86 19.88
CA GLU A 272 -20.58 -0.28 20.16
C GLU A 272 -20.40 1.12 19.58
N THR A 273 -20.96 1.38 18.39
CA THR A 273 -20.94 2.71 17.75
C THR A 273 -21.72 3.71 18.62
N CYS A 274 -22.95 3.38 19.03
CA CYS A 274 -23.74 4.21 19.93
C CYS A 274 -23.03 4.43 21.27
N ARG A 275 -22.41 3.39 21.84
CA ARG A 275 -21.65 3.48 23.10
C ARG A 275 -20.49 4.46 23.00
N ILE A 276 -19.69 4.39 21.93
CA ILE A 276 -18.55 5.31 21.71
C ILE A 276 -19.02 6.75 21.53
N LEU A 277 -20.14 6.95 20.84
CA LEU A 277 -20.74 8.27 20.61
C LEU A 277 -21.63 8.74 21.77
N LYS A 278 -21.74 7.96 22.86
CA LYS A 278 -22.60 8.25 24.03
C LYS A 278 -24.07 8.50 23.64
N MET A 279 -24.57 7.72 22.69
CA MET A 279 -25.95 7.79 22.22
C MET A 279 -26.77 6.64 22.80
N ASP A 280 -28.07 6.87 22.95
CA ASP A 280 -29.01 5.81 23.30
C ASP A 280 -29.10 4.77 22.16
N ILE A 281 -29.12 3.50 22.55
CA ILE A 281 -29.35 2.38 21.63
C ILE A 281 -30.84 2.35 21.30
N ASP A 282 -31.18 2.16 20.03
CA ASP A 282 -32.56 2.00 19.60
C ASP A 282 -33.29 0.92 20.41
N GLU A 283 -34.46 1.26 20.97
CA GLU A 283 -35.25 0.38 21.85
C GLU A 283 -35.60 -0.96 21.20
N ARG A 284 -35.69 -1.00 19.86
CA ARG A 284 -36.02 -2.22 19.10
C ARG A 284 -34.95 -3.31 19.21
N LEU A 285 -33.70 -2.93 19.46
CA LEU A 285 -32.62 -3.87 19.74
C LEU A 285 -32.80 -4.56 21.09
N ASN A 286 -33.28 -3.83 22.10
CA ASN A 286 -33.55 -4.37 23.42
C ASN A 286 -34.66 -5.44 23.37
N ILE A 287 -35.65 -5.26 22.49
CA ILE A 287 -36.75 -6.21 22.26
C ILE A 287 -36.24 -7.53 21.66
N ARG A 288 -35.27 -7.48 20.74
CA ARG A 288 -34.66 -8.67 20.12
C ARG A 288 -33.82 -9.49 21.10
N SER A 289 -33.11 -8.84 22.02
CA SER A 289 -32.36 -9.55 23.08
C SER A 289 -33.28 -10.22 24.12
N SER A 290 -34.47 -9.67 24.37
CA SER A 290 -35.45 -10.26 25.30
C SER A 290 -36.26 -11.42 24.72
N SER A 291 -36.25 -11.60 23.40
CA SER A 291 -36.96 -12.67 22.69
C SER A 291 -36.10 -13.92 22.43
N ILE A 292 -34.82 -13.89 22.84
CA ILE A 292 -33.93 -15.06 22.93
C ILE A 292 -33.88 -15.47 24.42
N LYS A 293 -34.96 -16.07 24.91
CA LYS A 293 -35.00 -16.83 26.16
C LYS A 293 -35.77 -18.12 25.93
#